data_AF-A0A3D4P8M3-F1
#
_entry.id   AF-A0A3D4P8M3-F1
#
_cell.length_a   1.000
_cell.length_b   1.000
_cell.length_c   1.000
_cell.angle_alpha   90.00
_cell.angle_beta   90.00
_cell.angle_gamma   90.00
#
_symmetry.space_group_name_H-M   'P 1'
#
loop_
_entity.id
_entity.type
_entity.pdbx_description
1 polymer ?
#
loop_
_entity_poly.entity_id
_entity_poly.type
_entity_poly.pdbx_seq_one_letter_code
_entity_poly.pdbx_strand_id
1 'polypeptide(L)'
;DIPIANCINSGVDRIYLLTQFNSVSLHRHIRQTYNFDGFHGGFVEILAAQQTIEGADWYQGTADAVRKNLRYIQQPGIKHVMILSGDQLYRMDYRDMLKTHLNAKADVTIGALPVDRDAAKGFGIMQLDDNYQVKGFVEKPKTDKEIDAVRTDPAWIDSQGIDSKGRDCLASMGIYLFNRDLLVELLEKT
;
A
#
# COMPACT_ATOMS: atom_id res chain seq x y z
N ASP A 1 12.07 -3.70 7.65
CA ASP A 1 13.26 -3.46 6.80
C ASP A 1 12.95 -3.41 5.33
N ILE A 2 12.42 -4.49 4.74
CA ILE A 2 12.26 -4.58 3.28
C ILE A 2 11.43 -3.42 2.68
N PRO A 3 10.23 -3.07 3.18
CA PRO A 3 9.48 -1.94 2.61
C PRO A 3 10.23 -0.60 2.75
N ILE A 4 10.92 -0.37 3.87
CA ILE A 4 11.72 0.84 4.12
C ILE A 4 12.90 0.91 3.14
N ALA A 5 13.60 -0.21 2.93
CA ALA A 5 14.69 -0.29 1.98
C ALA A 5 14.21 -0.04 0.54
N ASN A 6 13.05 -0.58 0.15
CA ASN A 6 12.45 -0.29 -1.14
C ASN A 6 12.11 1.20 -1.28
N CYS A 7 11.58 1.85 -0.24
CA CYS A 7 11.32 3.29 -0.24
C CYS A 7 12.61 4.08 -0.48
N ILE A 8 13.64 3.84 0.34
CA ILE A 8 14.92 4.57 0.26
C ILE A 8 15.57 4.36 -1.11
N ASN A 9 15.62 3.12 -1.61
CA ASN A 9 16.18 2.81 -2.93
C ASN A 9 15.38 3.44 -4.09
N SER A 10 14.11 3.76 -3.85
CA SER A 10 13.23 4.45 -4.80
C SER A 10 13.27 5.99 -4.65
N GLY A 11 14.09 6.53 -3.74
CA GLY A 11 14.15 7.97 -3.45
C GLY A 11 12.99 8.49 -2.60
N VAL A 12 12.26 7.60 -1.92
CA VAL A 12 11.23 7.95 -0.94
C VAL A 12 11.86 7.89 0.45
N ASP A 13 12.18 9.06 1.01
CA ASP A 13 12.97 9.21 2.23
C ASP A 13 12.17 9.79 3.42
N ARG A 14 10.89 10.11 3.24
CA ARG A 14 9.96 10.50 4.32
C ARG A 14 8.99 9.38 4.60
N ILE A 15 9.20 8.68 5.71
CA ILE A 15 8.51 7.41 6.01
C ILE A 15 7.92 7.47 7.42
N TYR A 16 6.62 7.22 7.51
CA TYR A 16 5.94 6.99 8.78
C TYR A 16 5.65 5.50 8.96
N LEU A 17 6.00 4.96 10.13
CA LEU A 17 5.71 3.60 10.55
C LEU A 17 4.59 3.62 11.58
N LEU A 18 3.40 3.19 11.17
CA LEU A 18 2.25 3.08 12.07
C LEU A 18 2.36 1.78 12.88
N THR A 19 2.45 1.88 14.20
CA THR A 19 2.55 0.71 15.08
C THR A 19 1.40 0.70 16.09
N GLN A 20 0.77 -0.46 16.24
CA GLN A 20 -0.32 -0.64 17.21
C GLN A 20 0.18 -1.30 18.50
N PHE A 21 1.19 -2.18 18.41
CA PHE A 21 1.75 -2.89 19.55
C PHE A 21 3.19 -2.44 19.85
N ASN A 22 3.43 -2.20 21.14
CA ASN A 22 4.61 -1.58 21.71
C ASN A 22 5.85 -2.49 21.62
N SER A 23 6.49 -2.55 20.46
CA SER A 23 7.74 -3.30 20.29
C SER A 23 8.94 -2.36 20.48
N VAL A 24 9.44 -2.29 21.72
CA VAL A 24 10.71 -1.61 22.07
C VAL A 24 11.84 -2.08 21.14
N SER A 25 11.81 -3.34 20.72
CA SER A 25 12.72 -3.91 19.73
C SER A 25 12.64 -3.23 18.36
N LEU A 26 11.44 -3.00 17.81
CA LEU A 26 11.26 -2.30 16.55
C LEU A 26 11.72 -0.85 16.65
N HIS A 27 11.34 -0.15 17.73
CA HIS A 27 11.80 1.22 17.96
C HIS A 27 13.33 1.33 18.01
N ARG A 28 13.98 0.40 18.71
CA ARG A 28 15.44 0.34 18.79
C ARG A 28 16.06 0.07 17.43
N HIS A 29 15.53 -0.92 16.71
CA HIS A 29 16.02 -1.32 15.39
C HIS A 29 15.95 -0.18 14.38
N ILE A 30 14.80 0.50 14.29
CA ILE A 30 14.61 1.62 13.38
C ILE A 30 15.56 2.77 13.70
N ARG A 31 15.68 3.16 14.97
CA ARG A 31 16.59 4.24 15.40
C ARG A 31 18.06 3.93 15.13
N GLN A 32 18.48 2.67 15.25
CA GLN A 32 19.86 2.26 15.01
C GLN A 32 20.20 2.13 13.52
N THR A 33 19.22 1.75 12.70
CA THR A 33 19.45 1.38 11.29
C THR A 33 19.19 2.54 10.34
N TYR A 34 18.14 3.33 10.58
CA TYR A 34 17.65 4.37 9.66
C TYR A 34 17.87 5.77 10.23
N ASN A 35 19.14 6.14 10.41
CA ASN A 35 19.53 7.47 10.84
C ASN A 35 19.84 8.35 9.63
N PHE A 36 18.96 9.30 9.33
CA PHE A 36 19.15 10.26 8.24
C PHE A 36 19.99 11.43 8.72
N ASP A 37 20.86 11.94 7.85
CA ASP A 37 21.65 13.13 8.17
C ASP A 37 20.74 14.38 8.25
N GLY A 38 21.01 15.27 9.19
CA GLY A 38 20.18 16.44 9.50
C GLY A 38 20.06 17.45 8.36
N PHE A 39 20.87 17.29 7.31
CA PHE A 39 20.85 18.14 6.12
C PHE A 39 19.80 17.73 5.07
N HIS A 40 19.32 16.49 5.06
CA HIS A 40 18.55 15.95 3.93
C HIS A 40 17.02 15.94 4.14
N GLY A 41 16.51 16.30 5.32
CA GLY A 41 15.06 16.44 5.57
C GLY A 41 14.23 15.15 5.45
N GLY A 42 14.85 14.02 5.07
CA GLY A 42 14.29 12.68 5.13
C GLY A 42 14.28 12.13 6.56
N PHE A 43 13.37 11.22 6.85
CA PHE A 43 13.20 10.60 8.16
C PHE A 43 12.47 9.25 8.05
N VAL A 44 12.70 8.41 9.05
CA VAL A 44 11.82 7.28 9.38
C VAL A 44 11.31 7.48 10.80
N GLU A 45 10.02 7.83 10.93
CA GLU A 45 9.38 8.12 12.21
C GLU A 45 8.33 7.07 12.56
N ILE A 46 8.28 6.68 13.84
CA ILE A 46 7.29 5.72 14.32
C ILE A 46 6.13 6.48 14.97
N LEU A 47 4.93 6.25 14.46
CA LEU A 47 3.68 6.76 15.02
C LEU A 47 2.97 5.61 15.73
N ALA A 48 3.27 5.48 17.03
CA ALA A 48 2.62 4.51 17.89
C ALA A 48 1.19 4.94 18.21
N ALA A 49 0.25 4.01 18.20
CA ALA A 49 -1.09 4.24 18.71
C ALA A 49 -1.01 4.69 20.17
N GLN A 50 -1.51 5.88 20.48
CA GLN A 50 -1.56 6.42 21.83
C GLN A 50 -2.99 6.24 22.39
N GLN A 51 -3.11 5.79 23.63
CA GLN A 51 -4.35 5.97 24.38
C GLN A 51 -4.51 7.46 24.67
N THR A 52 -5.57 8.08 24.17
CA THR A 52 -5.91 9.47 24.49
C THR A 52 -6.87 9.51 25.68
N ILE A 53 -6.97 10.68 26.34
CA ILE A 53 -7.86 10.88 27.49
C ILE A 53 -9.35 10.71 27.10
N GLU A 54 -9.67 10.89 25.82
CA GLU A 54 -11.03 10.80 25.27
C GLU A 54 -11.44 9.36 24.86
N GLY A 55 -10.53 8.39 24.89
CA GLY A 55 -10.85 6.99 24.58
C GLY A 55 -9.64 6.08 24.47
N ALA A 56 -9.83 4.81 24.88
CA ALA A 56 -8.83 3.75 24.73
C ALA A 56 -8.79 3.24 23.26
N ASP A 57 -8.69 4.13 22.29
CA ASP A 57 -8.96 3.77 20.90
C ASP A 57 -7.69 3.34 20.17
N TRP A 58 -7.38 2.08 20.36
CA TRP A 58 -6.64 1.26 19.39
C TRP A 58 -7.10 1.55 17.96
N TYR A 59 -6.20 1.37 16.96
CA TYR A 59 -6.59 1.46 15.56
C TYR A 59 -7.69 0.43 15.26
N GLN A 60 -8.83 0.89 14.75
CA GLN A 60 -9.97 0.04 14.37
C GLN A 60 -9.75 -0.67 13.02
N GLY A 61 -8.63 -0.39 12.38
CA GLY A 61 -8.19 -0.97 11.10
C GLY A 61 -7.08 -0.15 10.48
N THR A 62 -6.56 -0.59 9.33
CA THR A 62 -5.47 0.09 8.62
C THR A 62 -5.86 1.50 8.18
N ALA A 63 -7.09 1.68 7.69
CA ALA A 63 -7.58 3.01 7.30
C ALA A 63 -7.73 3.95 8.51
N ASP A 64 -8.21 3.44 9.65
CA ASP A 64 -8.31 4.21 10.89
C ASP A 64 -6.93 4.66 11.41
N ALA A 65 -5.91 3.81 11.26
CA ALA A 65 -4.54 4.15 11.61
C ALA A 65 -4.01 5.34 10.80
N VAL A 66 -4.31 5.39 9.50
CA VAL A 66 -3.95 6.53 8.64
C VAL A 66 -4.79 7.75 9.02
N ARG A 67 -6.10 7.58 9.22
CA ARG A 67 -7.05 8.65 9.58
C ARG A 67 -6.64 9.40 10.85
N LYS A 68 -6.30 8.68 11.93
CA LYS A 68 -5.84 9.29 13.20
C LYS A 68 -4.53 10.08 13.07
N ASN A 69 -3.76 9.82 12.01
CA ASN A 69 -2.48 10.45 11.74
C ASN A 69 -2.53 11.43 10.53
N LEU A 70 -3.73 11.83 10.07
CA LEU A 70 -3.90 12.72 8.90
C LEU A 70 -3.11 14.02 8.99
N ARG A 71 -2.93 14.58 10.19
CA ARG A 71 -2.13 15.80 10.42
C ARG A 71 -0.70 15.73 9.86
N TYR A 72 -0.10 14.53 9.82
CA TYR A 72 1.23 14.32 9.27
C TYR A 72 1.24 14.25 7.75
N ILE A 73 0.12 13.82 7.16
CA ILE A 73 -0.08 13.66 5.71
C ILE A 73 -0.51 14.99 5.06
N GLN A 74 -1.22 15.83 5.81
CA GLN A 74 -1.68 17.15 5.38
C GLN A 74 -0.56 18.23 5.40
N GLN A 75 0.68 17.86 5.74
CA GLN A 75 1.79 18.79 5.72
C GLN A 75 2.04 19.37 4.31
N PRO A 76 2.47 20.64 4.20
CA PRO A 76 2.78 21.25 2.92
C PRO A 76 3.84 20.47 2.13
N GLY A 77 3.71 20.44 0.80
CA GLY A 77 4.68 19.83 -0.11
C GLY A 77 4.49 18.33 -0.38
N ILE A 78 3.56 17.66 0.31
CA ILE A 78 3.18 16.27 0.01
C ILE A 78 2.15 16.28 -1.12
N LYS A 79 2.42 15.58 -2.23
CA LYS A 79 1.50 15.45 -3.37
C LYS A 79 0.89 14.05 -3.49
N HIS A 80 1.69 13.02 -3.22
CA HIS A 80 1.28 11.64 -3.29
C HIS A 80 1.62 10.94 -1.99
N VAL A 81 0.81 9.95 -1.62
CA VAL A 81 0.97 9.18 -0.38
C VAL A 81 0.97 7.71 -0.74
N MET A 82 2.05 7.02 -0.35
CA MET A 82 2.19 5.59 -0.56
C MET A 82 1.87 4.83 0.73
N ILE A 83 0.93 3.88 0.64
CA ILE A 83 0.54 2.99 1.74
C ILE A 83 1.13 1.61 1.44
N LEU A 84 1.94 1.11 2.37
CA LEU A 84 2.65 -0.16 2.23
C LEU A 84 2.32 -1.11 3.39
N SER A 85 2.21 -2.39 3.09
CA SER A 85 2.20 -3.44 4.12
C SER A 85 3.62 -3.65 4.69
N GLY A 86 3.73 -3.68 6.01
CA GLY A 86 5.01 -3.80 6.71
C GLY A 86 5.55 -5.24 6.86
N ASP A 87 4.73 -6.23 6.54
CA ASP A 87 4.93 -7.66 6.82
C ASP A 87 5.29 -8.50 5.59
N GLN A 88 5.46 -7.87 4.44
CA GLN A 88 5.73 -8.56 3.17
C GLN A 88 7.22 -8.49 2.78
N LEU A 89 7.71 -9.56 2.18
CA LEU A 89 9.06 -9.66 1.62
C LEU A 89 9.00 -9.58 0.09
N TYR A 90 9.46 -8.47 -0.48
CA TYR A 90 9.48 -8.24 -1.92
C TYR A 90 10.53 -7.19 -2.30
N ARG A 91 10.86 -7.12 -3.59
CA ARG A 91 11.68 -6.05 -4.15
C ARG A 91 10.88 -5.34 -5.22
N MET A 92 10.70 -4.03 -5.06
CA MET A 92 9.94 -3.20 -5.99
C MET A 92 10.58 -1.80 -6.06
N ASP A 93 10.60 -1.22 -7.25
CA ASP A 93 10.98 0.16 -7.47
C ASP A 93 9.70 1.02 -7.57
N TYR A 94 9.49 1.89 -6.58
CA TYR A 94 8.29 2.72 -6.53
C TYR A 94 8.32 3.88 -7.51
N ARG A 95 9.47 4.17 -8.14
CA ARG A 95 9.56 5.19 -9.20
C ARG A 95 8.73 4.77 -10.40
N ASP A 96 8.71 3.48 -10.72
CA ASP A 96 7.89 2.94 -11.81
C ASP A 96 6.40 3.04 -11.47
N MET A 97 6.02 2.74 -10.22
CA MET A 97 4.64 2.90 -9.75
C MET A 97 4.18 4.36 -9.81
N LEU A 98 5.03 5.30 -9.37
CA LEU A 98 4.76 6.73 -9.46
C LEU A 98 4.63 7.20 -10.91
N LYS A 99 5.52 6.74 -11.80
CA LYS A 99 5.46 7.05 -13.23
C LYS A 99 4.14 6.57 -13.84
N THR A 100 3.72 5.34 -13.54
CA THR A 100 2.42 4.81 -13.98
C THR A 100 1.26 5.64 -13.46
N HIS A 101 1.27 5.98 -12.17
CA HIS A 101 0.24 6.81 -11.53
C HIS A 101 0.08 8.17 -12.22
N LEU A 102 1.20 8.84 -12.49
CA LEU A 102 1.22 10.14 -13.17
C LEU A 102 0.77 10.05 -14.63
N ASN A 103 1.24 9.04 -15.37
CA ASN A 103 0.91 8.86 -16.78
C ASN A 103 -0.57 8.53 -16.98
N ALA A 104 -1.12 7.68 -16.12
CA ALA A 104 -2.53 7.32 -16.14
C ALA A 104 -3.44 8.43 -15.59
N LYS A 105 -2.86 9.49 -14.99
CA LYS A 105 -3.59 10.50 -14.20
C LYS A 105 -4.52 9.83 -13.19
N ALA A 106 -4.03 8.76 -12.57
CA ALA A 106 -4.82 7.95 -11.68
C ALA A 106 -5.02 8.67 -10.34
N ASP A 107 -6.18 8.45 -9.76
CA ASP A 107 -6.51 8.87 -8.40
C ASP A 107 -5.86 7.95 -7.36
N VAL A 108 -5.85 6.66 -7.68
CA VAL A 108 -5.24 5.58 -6.89
C VAL A 108 -4.57 4.60 -7.84
N THR A 109 -3.36 4.15 -7.50
CA THR A 109 -2.67 3.05 -8.17
C THR A 109 -2.41 1.92 -7.20
N ILE A 110 -2.66 0.68 -7.62
CA ILE A 110 -2.58 -0.51 -6.78
C ILE A 110 -1.50 -1.44 -7.35
N GLY A 111 -0.57 -1.90 -6.50
CA GLY A 111 0.36 -2.96 -6.85
C GLY A 111 -0.36 -4.31 -6.88
N ALA A 112 -0.23 -5.06 -7.98
CA ALA A 112 -0.92 -6.33 -8.18
C ALA A 112 0.05 -7.45 -8.59
N LEU A 113 -0.29 -8.69 -8.24
CA LEU A 113 0.46 -9.89 -8.60
C LEU A 113 -0.50 -10.99 -9.10
N PRO A 114 -0.16 -11.71 -10.19
CA PRO A 114 -0.89 -12.92 -10.57
C PRO A 114 -0.76 -14.01 -9.50
N VAL A 115 -1.88 -14.60 -9.07
CA VAL A 115 -1.94 -15.68 -8.07
C VAL A 115 -2.89 -16.78 -8.51
N ASP A 116 -2.69 -17.99 -7.97
CA ASP A 116 -3.63 -19.09 -8.14
C ASP A 116 -4.88 -18.90 -7.28
N ARG A 117 -5.96 -19.59 -7.64
CA ARG A 117 -7.26 -19.52 -6.95
C ARG A 117 -7.20 -19.87 -5.46
N ASP A 118 -6.33 -20.78 -5.06
CA ASP A 118 -6.16 -21.14 -3.65
C ASP A 118 -5.55 -19.99 -2.84
N ALA A 119 -4.56 -19.31 -3.41
CA ALA A 119 -3.97 -18.13 -2.79
C ALA A 119 -4.94 -16.94 -2.80
N ALA A 120 -5.79 -16.83 -3.82
CA ALA A 120 -6.71 -15.73 -4.01
C ALA A 120 -7.62 -15.45 -2.81
N LYS A 121 -7.99 -16.47 -2.04
CA LYS A 121 -8.83 -16.38 -0.84
C LYS A 121 -8.23 -15.51 0.27
N GLY A 122 -6.91 -15.30 0.25
CA GLY A 122 -6.18 -14.46 1.21
C GLY A 122 -6.05 -12.98 0.81
N PHE A 123 -6.41 -12.60 -0.42
CA PHE A 123 -6.14 -11.29 -0.99
C PHE A 123 -7.41 -10.62 -1.54
N GLY A 124 -7.31 -9.32 -1.83
CA GLY A 124 -8.29 -8.64 -2.68
C GLY A 124 -8.00 -8.92 -4.15
N ILE A 125 -8.95 -9.52 -4.88
CA ILE A 125 -8.79 -9.86 -6.29
C ILE A 125 -9.44 -8.80 -7.16
N MET A 126 -8.71 -8.39 -8.19
CA MET A 126 -9.07 -7.30 -9.06
C MET A 126 -9.23 -7.79 -10.50
N GLN A 127 -10.20 -7.19 -11.19
CA GLN A 127 -10.32 -7.29 -12.63
C GLN A 127 -9.96 -5.94 -13.25
N LEU A 128 -9.07 -5.97 -14.22
CA LEU A 128 -8.66 -4.81 -15.00
C LEU A 128 -9.35 -4.81 -16.36
N ASP A 129 -9.56 -3.62 -16.93
CA ASP A 129 -9.89 -3.46 -18.35
C ASP A 129 -8.63 -3.25 -19.21
N ASP A 130 -8.81 -3.10 -20.51
CA ASP A 130 -7.72 -2.90 -21.48
C ASP A 130 -6.96 -1.57 -21.29
N ASN A 131 -7.49 -0.65 -20.47
CA ASN A 131 -6.83 0.60 -20.10
C ASN A 131 -6.17 0.53 -18.72
N TYR A 132 -6.02 -0.69 -18.16
CA TYR A 132 -5.48 -0.95 -16.82
C TYR A 132 -6.31 -0.33 -15.68
N GLN A 133 -7.59 -0.02 -15.92
CA GLN A 133 -8.47 0.49 -14.89
C GLN A 133 -9.14 -0.66 -14.13
N VAL A 134 -9.23 -0.52 -12.81
CA VAL A 134 -9.90 -1.50 -11.97
C VAL A 134 -11.41 -1.41 -12.20
N LYS A 135 -11.99 -2.45 -12.80
CA LYS A 135 -13.43 -2.56 -13.09
C LYS A 135 -14.17 -3.37 -12.03
N GLY A 136 -13.49 -4.30 -11.37
CA GLY A 136 -14.05 -5.16 -10.34
C GLY A 136 -13.04 -5.41 -9.22
N PHE A 137 -13.52 -5.50 -7.99
CA PHE A 137 -12.72 -5.79 -6.81
C PHE A 137 -13.53 -6.66 -5.85
N VAL A 138 -12.94 -7.77 -5.39
CA VAL A 138 -13.52 -8.63 -4.34
C VAL A 138 -12.48 -8.89 -3.27
N GLU A 139 -12.77 -8.48 -2.03
CA GLU A 139 -11.90 -8.71 -0.88
C GLU A 139 -12.08 -10.14 -0.34
N LYS A 140 -11.00 -10.93 -0.35
CA LYS A 140 -10.94 -12.28 0.24
C LYS A 140 -12.10 -13.17 -0.20
N PRO A 141 -12.23 -13.44 -1.51
CA PRO A 141 -13.31 -14.27 -2.04
C PRO A 141 -13.30 -15.65 -1.37
N LYS A 142 -14.47 -16.13 -0.99
CA LYS A 142 -14.67 -17.43 -0.31
C LYS A 142 -15.16 -18.51 -1.28
N THR A 143 -15.76 -18.11 -2.39
CA THR A 143 -16.38 -19.03 -3.36
C THR A 143 -15.77 -18.86 -4.76
N ASP A 144 -15.77 -19.93 -5.55
CA ASP A 144 -15.29 -19.89 -6.93
C ASP A 144 -16.10 -18.90 -7.78
N LYS A 145 -17.40 -18.73 -7.48
CA LYS A 145 -18.27 -17.75 -8.13
C LYS A 145 -17.80 -16.32 -7.91
N GLU A 146 -17.31 -15.99 -6.72
CA GLU A 146 -16.75 -14.67 -6.41
C GLU A 146 -15.41 -14.46 -7.14
N ILE A 147 -14.57 -15.49 -7.22
CA ILE A 147 -13.31 -15.45 -7.98
C ILE A 147 -13.61 -15.27 -9.48
N ASP A 148 -14.55 -16.03 -10.03
CA ASP A 148 -14.91 -15.98 -11.44
C ASP A 148 -15.47 -14.60 -11.85
N ALA A 149 -16.10 -13.88 -10.93
CA ALA A 149 -16.60 -12.53 -11.17
C ALA A 149 -15.49 -11.49 -11.40
N VAL A 150 -14.27 -11.74 -10.91
CA VAL A 150 -13.11 -10.86 -11.04
C VAL A 150 -11.89 -11.55 -11.65
N ARG A 151 -12.12 -12.68 -12.34
CA ARG A 151 -11.07 -13.41 -13.05
C ARG A 151 -10.52 -12.58 -14.20
N THR A 152 -9.22 -12.73 -14.45
CA THR A 152 -8.53 -12.18 -15.61
C THR A 152 -7.93 -13.33 -16.44
N ASP A 153 -8.02 -13.25 -17.76
CA ASP A 153 -7.44 -14.26 -18.64
C ASP A 153 -5.90 -14.26 -18.52
N PRO A 154 -5.25 -15.39 -18.20
CA PRO A 154 -3.78 -15.48 -18.18
C PRO A 154 -3.12 -15.00 -19.48
N ALA A 155 -3.73 -15.28 -20.64
CA ALA A 155 -3.19 -14.83 -21.93
C ALA A 155 -3.23 -13.29 -22.06
N TRP A 156 -4.26 -12.66 -21.49
CA TRP A 156 -4.31 -11.20 -21.41
C TRP A 156 -3.22 -10.68 -20.48
N ILE A 157 -3.02 -11.28 -19.30
CA ILE A 157 -1.95 -10.88 -18.35
C ILE A 157 -0.56 -10.97 -19.02
N ASP A 158 -0.29 -12.08 -19.71
CA ASP A 158 0.97 -12.30 -20.43
C ASP A 158 1.17 -11.26 -21.54
N SER A 159 0.10 -10.86 -22.25
CA SER A 159 0.16 -9.82 -23.28
C SER A 159 0.53 -8.44 -22.73
N GLN A 160 0.33 -8.21 -21.42
CA GLN A 160 0.76 -7.00 -20.71
C GLN A 160 2.22 -7.04 -20.26
N GLY A 161 2.97 -8.10 -20.61
CA GLY A 161 4.37 -8.27 -20.23
C GLY A 161 4.57 -8.76 -18.79
N ILE A 162 3.51 -9.30 -18.16
CA ILE A 162 3.55 -9.89 -16.82
C ILE A 162 3.51 -11.42 -16.97
N ASP A 163 4.51 -12.13 -16.47
CA ASP A 163 4.52 -13.60 -16.50
C ASP A 163 3.44 -14.18 -15.56
N SER A 164 2.28 -14.50 -16.13
CA SER A 164 1.13 -15.05 -15.41
C SER A 164 1.41 -16.46 -14.91
N LYS A 165 2.26 -17.24 -15.60
CA LYS A 165 2.42 -18.69 -15.35
C LYS A 165 1.09 -19.46 -15.34
N GLY A 166 0.08 -19.00 -16.08
CA GLY A 166 -1.26 -19.59 -16.10
C GLY A 166 -2.18 -19.19 -14.95
N ARG A 167 -1.74 -18.28 -14.06
CA ARG A 167 -2.53 -17.74 -12.95
C ARG A 167 -3.59 -16.77 -13.46
N ASP A 168 -4.84 -16.97 -13.05
CA ASP A 168 -6.02 -16.26 -13.58
C ASP A 168 -6.59 -15.19 -12.62
N CYS A 169 -5.92 -14.93 -11.50
CA CYS A 169 -6.34 -13.94 -10.50
C CYS A 169 -5.27 -12.86 -10.32
N LEU A 170 -5.64 -11.58 -10.38
CA LEU A 170 -4.75 -10.46 -10.03
C LEU A 170 -5.01 -10.02 -8.58
N ALA A 171 -4.11 -10.38 -7.68
CA ALA A 171 -4.22 -10.04 -6.26
C ALA A 171 -3.58 -8.69 -5.96
N SER A 172 -4.29 -7.84 -5.22
CA SER A 172 -3.73 -6.65 -4.58
C SER A 172 -2.65 -7.07 -3.58
N MET A 173 -1.49 -6.44 -3.70
CA MET A 173 -0.37 -6.64 -2.78
C MET A 173 -0.53 -5.81 -1.49
N GLY A 174 -1.57 -4.99 -1.35
CA GLY A 174 -1.65 -4.05 -0.24
C GLY A 174 -0.65 -2.89 -0.37
N ILE A 175 -0.23 -2.60 -1.61
CA ILE A 175 0.65 -1.48 -1.98
C ILE A 175 -0.20 -0.49 -2.77
N TYR A 176 -0.39 0.69 -2.22
CA TYR A 176 -1.27 1.70 -2.79
C TYR A 176 -0.54 3.04 -2.92
N LEU A 177 -0.76 3.74 -4.02
CA LEU A 177 -0.29 5.11 -4.23
C LEU A 177 -1.50 6.00 -4.49
N PHE A 178 -1.69 7.01 -3.64
CA PHE A 178 -2.81 7.93 -3.69
C PHE A 178 -2.36 9.35 -4.04
N ASN A 179 -3.22 10.07 -4.75
CA ASN A 179 -3.23 11.53 -4.64
C ASN A 179 -3.55 11.93 -3.19
N ARG A 180 -2.74 12.82 -2.61
CA ARG A 180 -2.91 13.23 -1.19
C ARG A 180 -4.32 13.74 -0.91
N ASP A 181 -4.83 14.62 -1.77
CA ASP A 181 -6.11 15.32 -1.53
C ASP A 181 -7.27 14.34 -1.53
N LEU A 182 -7.27 13.37 -2.45
CA LEU A 182 -8.26 12.31 -2.47
C LEU A 182 -8.17 11.42 -1.23
N LEU A 183 -6.97 11.02 -0.81
CA LEU A 183 -6.80 10.19 0.40
C LEU A 183 -7.38 10.88 1.63
N VAL A 184 -7.10 12.17 1.80
CA VAL A 184 -7.64 12.99 2.90
C VAL A 184 -9.16 13.02 2.83
N GLU A 185 -9.72 13.34 1.65
CA GLU A 185 -11.17 13.42 1.45
C GLU A 185 -11.88 12.09 1.78
N LEU A 186 -11.34 10.96 1.34
CA LEU A 186 -11.90 9.64 1.60
C LEU A 186 -11.89 9.28 3.10
N LEU A 187 -10.81 9.63 3.81
CA LEU A 187 -10.66 9.32 5.23
C LEU A 187 -11.45 10.26 6.15
N GLU A 188 -11.76 11.47 5.72
CA GLU A 188 -12.60 12.43 6.46
C GLU A 188 -14.10 12.17 6.30
N LYS A 189 -14.50 11.56 5.18
CA LYS A 189 -15.91 11.20 4.90
C LYS A 189 -16.39 9.93 5.62
N THR A 190 -15.50 9.22 6.31
CA THR A 190 -15.77 7.94 6.99
C THR A 190 -15.92 8.14 8.49
#